data_AF-A0A8T5YPX6-F1
#
_entry.id   AF-A0A8T5YPX6-F1
#
_cell.length_a   1.000
_cell.length_b   1.000
_cell.length_c   1.000
_cell.angle_alpha   90.00
_cell.angle_beta   90.00
_cell.angle_gamma   90.00
#
_symmetry.space_group_name_H-M   'P 1'
#
loop_
_entity.id
_entity.type
_entity.pdbx_description
1 polymer ?
#
loop_
_entity_poly.entity_id
_entity_poly.type
_entity_poly.pdbx_seq_one_letter_code
_entity_poly.pdbx_strand_id
1 'polypeptide(L)'
;MSKAVLNNELIATKAGDITVYNYDGETREYISTSTEYLAVGVGIPACSCLDAPGSYKAGYAICRSADFNSWEYVPDHRGEIVYSTET
;
A
#
# COMPACT_ATOMS: atom_id res chain seq x y z
N MET A 1 0.45 -19.81 -13.10
CA MET A 1 -0.55 -19.14 -12.27
C MET A 1 -1.46 -18.31 -13.17
N SER A 2 -2.78 -18.49 -13.08
CA SER A 2 -3.74 -17.68 -13.86
C SER A 2 -3.94 -16.35 -13.15
N LYS A 3 -3.96 -15.24 -13.88
CA LYS A 3 -4.22 -13.91 -13.29
C LYS A 3 -5.70 -13.69 -13.04
N ALA A 4 -6.04 -13.09 -11.91
CA ALA A 4 -7.39 -12.58 -11.68
C ALA A 4 -7.72 -11.46 -12.68
N VAL A 5 -9.00 -11.34 -13.05
CA VAL A 5 -9.53 -10.19 -13.80
C VAL A 5 -10.57 -9.53 -12.92
N LEU A 6 -10.46 -8.22 -12.70
CA LEU A 6 -11.37 -7.46 -11.84
C LEU A 6 -12.32 -6.60 -12.68
N ASN A 7 -13.50 -6.31 -12.14
CA ASN A 7 -14.37 -5.25 -12.65
C ASN A 7 -13.96 -3.87 -12.08
N ASN A 8 -14.74 -2.83 -12.39
CA ASN A 8 -14.47 -1.46 -11.92
C ASN A 8 -14.64 -1.27 -10.40
N GLU A 9 -15.25 -2.22 -9.71
CA GLU A 9 -15.42 -2.23 -8.25
C GLU A 9 -14.34 -3.06 -7.55
N LEU A 10 -13.30 -3.47 -8.29
CA LEU A 10 -12.20 -4.32 -7.82
C LEU A 10 -12.63 -5.73 -7.37
N ILE A 11 -13.74 -6.23 -7.91
CA ILE A 11 -14.25 -7.58 -7.67
C ILE A 11 -13.85 -8.51 -8.81
N ALA A 12 -13.33 -9.70 -8.47
CA ALA A 12 -12.87 -10.66 -9.46
C ALA A 12 -14.02 -11.23 -10.31
N THR A 13 -13.96 -11.05 -11.61
CA THR A 13 -14.81 -11.68 -12.63
C THR A 13 -14.21 -12.97 -13.19
N LYS A 14 -12.89 -13.14 -13.01
CA LYS A 14 -12.16 -14.39 -13.26
C LYS A 14 -11.24 -14.65 -12.08
N ALA A 15 -11.28 -15.87 -11.56
CA ALA A 15 -10.43 -16.28 -10.45
C ALA A 15 -8.95 -16.37 -10.87
N GLY A 16 -8.06 -16.09 -9.93
CA GLY A 16 -6.62 -16.17 -10.14
C GLY A 16 -5.82 -15.34 -9.14
N ASP A 17 -4.53 -15.27 -9.38
CA ASP A 17 -3.57 -14.54 -8.55
C ASP A 17 -3.49 -13.07 -8.98
N ILE A 18 -3.30 -12.17 -8.02
CA ILE A 18 -3.07 -10.75 -8.23
C ILE A 18 -2.03 -10.23 -7.22
N THR A 19 -1.18 -9.31 -7.67
CA THR A 19 -0.24 -8.62 -6.78
C THR A 19 -0.92 -7.40 -6.18
N VAL A 20 -0.84 -7.26 -4.86
CA VAL A 20 -1.36 -6.11 -4.12
C VAL A 20 -0.25 -5.48 -3.29
N TYR A 21 -0.41 -4.19 -3.01
CA TYR A 21 0.51 -3.40 -2.19
C TYR A 21 -0.22 -3.00 -0.91
N ASN A 22 0.22 -3.61 0.20
CA ASN A 22 -0.40 -3.45 1.51
C ASN A 22 0.13 -2.19 2.18
N TYR A 23 -0.77 -1.46 2.84
CA TYR A 23 -0.45 -0.29 3.63
C TYR A 23 -1.14 -0.35 4.99
N ASP A 24 -0.62 0.40 5.94
CA ASP A 24 -1.22 0.53 7.25
C ASP A 24 -2.49 1.38 7.19
N GLY A 25 -3.59 0.89 7.80
CA GLY A 25 -4.89 1.53 7.69
C GLY A 25 -4.99 2.91 8.36
N GLU A 26 -4.12 3.19 9.34
CA GLU A 26 -4.14 4.44 10.11
C GLU A 26 -3.11 5.44 9.58
N THR A 27 -1.87 5.01 9.43
CA THR A 27 -0.73 5.85 9.01
C THR A 27 -0.60 5.97 7.50
N ARG A 28 -1.27 5.08 6.74
CA ARG A 28 -1.20 4.95 5.28
C ARG A 28 0.17 4.49 4.78
N GLU A 29 1.12 4.19 5.66
CA GLU A 29 2.48 3.79 5.28
C GLU A 29 2.48 2.46 4.53
N TYR A 30 3.23 2.37 3.44
CA TYR A 30 3.45 1.11 2.72
C TYR A 30 4.15 0.09 3.62
N ILE A 31 3.61 -1.13 3.69
CA ILE A 31 4.13 -2.23 4.52
C ILE A 31 4.83 -3.28 3.65
N SER A 32 4.13 -3.81 2.65
CA SER A 32 4.60 -4.99 1.91
C SER A 32 3.88 -5.18 0.58
N THR A 33 4.47 -6.00 -0.28
CA THR A 33 3.83 -6.53 -1.49
C THR A 33 3.50 -8.00 -1.25
N SER A 34 2.29 -8.42 -1.60
CA SER A 34 1.88 -9.83 -1.57
C SER A 34 1.20 -10.24 -2.87
N THR A 35 1.16 -11.55 -3.13
CA THR A 35 0.35 -12.14 -4.20
C THR A 35 -0.81 -12.87 -3.55
N GLU A 36 -2.01 -12.44 -3.89
CA GLU A 36 -3.26 -12.96 -3.34
C GLU A 36 -4.02 -13.73 -4.40
N TYR A 37 -4.59 -14.87 -4.02
CA TYR A 37 -5.54 -15.58 -4.87
C TYR A 37 -6.96 -15.09 -4.61
N LEU A 38 -7.64 -14.63 -5.66
CA LEU A 38 -9.03 -14.21 -5.62
C LEU A 38 -9.93 -15.21 -6.34
N ALA A 39 -10.96 -15.70 -5.66
CA ALA A 39 -12.06 -16.41 -6.29
C ALA A 39 -13.01 -15.41 -6.98
N VAL A 40 -13.83 -15.88 -7.93
CA VAL A 40 -14.86 -15.05 -8.56
C VAL A 40 -15.80 -14.49 -7.48
N GLY A 41 -16.07 -13.18 -7.53
CA GLY A 41 -16.90 -12.48 -6.54
C GLY A 41 -16.15 -11.95 -5.32
N VAL A 42 -14.83 -12.18 -5.21
CA VAL A 42 -14.00 -11.69 -4.11
C VAL A 42 -13.22 -10.44 -4.55
N GLY A 43 -13.13 -9.43 -3.68
CA GLY A 43 -12.32 -8.24 -3.89
C GLY A 43 -10.91 -8.35 -3.30
N ILE A 44 -10.06 -7.36 -3.57
CA ILE A 44 -8.74 -7.28 -2.94
C ILE A 44 -8.85 -7.11 -1.41
N PRO A 45 -7.82 -7.50 -0.62
CA PRO A 45 -7.81 -7.29 0.81
C PRO A 45 -8.00 -5.81 1.19
N ALA A 46 -8.60 -5.57 2.35
CA ALA A 46 -8.64 -4.22 2.92
C ALA A 46 -7.22 -3.69 3.14
N CYS A 47 -7.06 -2.36 3.06
CA CYS A 47 -5.76 -1.69 3.19
C CYS A 47 -4.72 -2.18 2.17
N SER A 48 -5.16 -2.42 0.94
CA SER A 48 -4.29 -2.74 -0.18
C SER A 48 -4.72 -2.00 -1.46
N CYS A 49 -3.80 -1.83 -2.40
CA CYS A 49 -4.08 -1.27 -3.72
C CYS A 49 -3.33 -2.02 -4.83
N LEU A 50 -3.66 -1.70 -6.09
CA LEU A 50 -3.09 -2.35 -7.27
C LEU A 50 -1.93 -1.58 -7.91
N ASP A 51 -1.80 -0.30 -7.60
CA ASP A 51 -0.71 0.54 -8.08
C ASP A 51 0.50 0.41 -7.16
N ALA A 52 1.67 0.17 -7.75
CA ALA A 52 2.91 0.00 -7.01
C ALA A 52 3.36 1.31 -6.35
N PRO A 53 3.98 1.25 -5.15
CA PRO A 53 4.63 2.41 -4.57
C PRO A 53 5.82 2.87 -5.41
N GLY A 54 6.26 4.10 -5.16
CA GLY A 54 7.50 4.63 -5.70
C GLY A 54 8.74 3.88 -5.17
N SER A 55 9.91 4.21 -5.72
CA SER A 55 11.18 3.70 -5.20
C SER A 55 11.53 4.34 -3.85
N TYR A 56 12.31 3.62 -3.04
CA TYR A 56 12.83 4.16 -1.78
C TYR A 56 13.52 5.51 -1.99
N LYS A 57 13.29 6.43 -1.05
CA LYS A 57 13.92 7.75 -0.99
C LYS A 57 14.37 8.03 0.43
N ALA A 58 15.66 8.30 0.62
CA ALA A 58 16.21 8.57 1.94
C ALA A 58 15.54 9.78 2.61
N GLY A 59 15.19 9.64 3.90
CA GLY A 59 14.48 10.66 4.68
C GLY A 59 12.97 10.75 4.43
N TYR A 60 12.39 9.79 3.70
CA TYR A 60 10.95 9.75 3.42
C TYR A 60 10.37 8.36 3.62
N ALA A 61 9.16 8.32 4.16
CA ALA A 61 8.25 7.18 4.11
C ALA A 61 7.34 7.30 2.88
N ILE A 62 6.90 6.17 2.34
CA ILE A 62 5.94 6.13 1.24
C ILE A 62 4.57 5.83 1.85
N CYS A 63 3.61 6.74 1.69
CA CYS A 63 2.25 6.60 2.21
C CYS A 63 1.21 6.66 1.09
N ARG A 64 0.03 6.05 1.25
CA ARG A 64 -1.12 6.39 0.41
C ARG A 64 -1.49 7.85 0.61
N SER A 65 -1.89 8.54 -0.45
CA SER A 65 -2.48 9.88 -0.37
C SER A 65 -3.75 9.89 0.51
N ALA A 66 -4.17 11.06 0.98
CA ALA A 66 -5.30 11.18 1.91
C ALA A 66 -6.62 10.66 1.33
N ASP A 67 -6.75 10.69 -0.01
CA ASP A 67 -7.87 10.14 -0.77
C ASP A 67 -7.65 8.69 -1.24
N PHE A 68 -6.52 8.07 -0.86
CA PHE A 68 -6.12 6.71 -1.21
C PHE A 68 -6.01 6.42 -2.71
N ASN A 69 -5.85 7.43 -3.57
CA ASN A 69 -5.77 7.25 -5.02
C ASN A 69 -4.34 7.22 -5.58
N SER A 70 -3.34 7.56 -4.76
CA SER A 70 -1.93 7.60 -5.19
C SER A 70 -0.97 7.36 -4.02
N TRP A 71 0.33 7.27 -4.32
CA TRP A 71 1.40 7.22 -3.33
C TRP A 71 2.08 8.60 -3.19
N GLU A 72 2.41 8.99 -1.96
CA GLU A 72 3.10 10.22 -1.60
C GLU A 72 4.34 9.94 -0.75
N TYR A 73 5.35 10.83 -0.84
CA TYR A 73 6.52 10.80 0.03
C TYR A 73 6.31 11.74 1.22
N VAL A 74 6.22 11.17 2.42
CA VAL A 74 6.07 11.91 3.68
C VAL A 74 7.42 11.93 4.38
N PRO A 75 7.88 13.09 4.93
CA PRO A 75 9.12 13.14 5.70
C PRO A 75 9.14 12.09 6.82
N ASP A 76 10.23 11.32 6.88
CA ASP A 76 10.43 10.30 7.91
C ASP A 76 11.37 10.82 8.99
N HIS A 77 10.80 11.11 10.16
CA HIS A 77 11.51 11.63 11.32
C HIS A 77 11.95 10.54 12.31
N ARG A 78 11.81 9.25 11.95
CA ARG A 78 12.26 8.15 12.81
C ARG A 78 13.76 8.24 13.04
N GLY A 79 14.17 8.15 14.31
CA GLY A 79 15.57 8.23 14.72
C GLY A 79 16.09 9.65 14.94
N GLU A 80 15.28 10.70 14.73
CA GLU A 80 15.65 12.06 15.09
C GLU A 80 15.57 12.27 16.62
N ILE A 81 16.56 12.98 17.17
CA ILE A 81 16.53 13.45 18.55
C ILE A 81 15.90 14.84 18.54
N VAL A 82 14.67 14.94 19.06
CA VAL A 82 13.88 16.18 19.04
C VAL A 82 13.82 16.90 20.40
N TYR A 83 14.66 16.51 21.35
CA TYR A 83 14.75 17.15 22.68
C TYR A 83 16.16 17.70 22.94
N SER A 84 16.24 18.88 23.57
CA SER A 84 17.50 19.44 24.06
C SER A 84 17.76 18.98 25.49
N THR A 85 18.99 18.58 25.77
CA THR A 85 19.47 18.33 27.14
C THR A 85 20.31 19.48 27.67
N GLU A 86 20.43 20.58 26.91
CA GLU A 86 21.14 21.78 27.35
C GLU A 86 20.24 22.58 28.30
N THR A 87 20.82 23.04 29.41
CA THR A 87 20.16 23.84 30.46
C THR A 87 20.69 25.26 30.47
#